data_AF-A0A7K4H6M3-F1
#
_entry.id   AF-A0A7K4H6M3-F1
#
_cell.length_a   1.000
_cell.length_b   1.000
_cell.length_c   1.000
_cell.angle_alpha   90.00
_cell.angle_beta   90.00
_cell.angle_gamma   90.00
#
_symmetry.space_group_name_H-M   'P 1'
#
loop_
_entity.id
_entity.type
_entity.pdbx_description
1 polymer ?
#
loop_
_entity_poly.entity_id
_entity_poly.type
_entity_poly.pdbx_seq_one_letter_code
_entity_poly.pdbx_strand_id
1 'polypeptide(L)' 'MTESYVFKDKDFSKLKSIVRGYYIEDTPKSVLIELPNGTSFWVPKRYIDSEISKDTKIQQNIMIQDWILKKIGFKI' A
#
# COMPACT_ATOMS: atom_id res chain seq x y z
N MET A 1 19.44 -6.56 2.07
CA MET A 1 18.36 -7.56 2.03
C MET A 1 17.14 -6.90 2.66
N THR A 2 16.19 -6.41 1.87
CA THR A 2 15.01 -5.69 2.39
C THR A 2 13.81 -6.60 2.23
N GLU A 3 13.46 -7.32 3.30
CA GLU A 3 12.33 -8.24 3.33
C GLU A 3 11.01 -7.46 3.45
N SER A 4 10.10 -7.71 2.50
CA SER A 4 8.72 -7.25 2.55
C SER A 4 7.92 -8.27 3.36
N TYR A 5 7.48 -7.91 4.57
CA TYR A 5 6.71 -8.81 5.44
C TYR A 5 5.24 -8.85 4.99
N VAL A 6 4.83 -9.95 4.35
CA VAL A 6 3.43 -10.24 4.01
C VAL A 6 2.77 -10.92 5.20
N PHE A 7 1.95 -10.19 5.97
CA PHE A 7 1.12 -10.78 7.01
C PHE A 7 -0.12 -11.41 6.38
N LYS A 8 -0.17 -12.75 6.33
CA LYS A 8 -1.37 -13.51 5.93
C LYS A 8 -2.27 -13.72 7.14
N ASP A 9 -3.26 -12.86 7.31
CA ASP A 9 -4.40 -13.16 8.19
C ASP A 9 -5.19 -14.34 7.63
N LYS A 10 -5.53 -15.28 8.51
CA LYS A 10 -6.11 -16.59 8.21
C LYS A 10 -7.63 -16.52 8.00
N ASP A 11 -8.11 -15.39 7.50
CA ASP A 11 -9.51 -15.11 7.17
C ASP A 11 -9.62 -14.93 5.65
N PHE A 12 -10.07 -15.99 4.98
CA PHE A 12 -9.98 -16.23 3.53
C PHE A 12 -10.70 -15.23 2.60
N SER A 13 -11.19 -14.09 3.09
CA SER A 13 -11.95 -13.12 2.28
C SER A 13 -11.23 -11.82 1.94
N LYS A 14 -10.13 -11.47 2.62
CA LYS A 14 -9.36 -10.25 2.32
C LYS A 14 -7.87 -10.49 2.56
N LEU A 15 -7.18 -11.08 1.59
CA LEU A 15 -5.72 -11.07 1.60
C LEU A 15 -5.24 -9.61 1.56
N LYS A 16 -4.48 -9.23 2.59
CA LYS A 16 -3.89 -7.90 2.76
C LYS A 16 -2.37 -8.04 2.72
N SER A 17 -1.73 -7.07 2.09
CA SER A 17 -0.28 -6.96 2.00
C SER A 17 0.15 -5.64 2.59
N ILE A 18 1.27 -5.69 3.29
CA ILE A 18 1.91 -4.50 3.84
C ILE A 18 2.91 -4.00 2.82
N VAL A 19 2.70 -2.78 2.35
CA VAL A 19 3.59 -2.11 1.41
C VAL A 19 4.27 -0.95 2.13
N ARG A 20 5.60 -0.86 2.02
CA ARG A 20 6.36 0.25 2.57
C ARG A 20 6.50 1.34 1.53
N GLY A 21 5.88 2.49 1.77
CA GLY A 21 5.89 3.60 0.82
C GLY A 21 5.78 4.96 1.49
N TYR A 22 5.83 5.99 0.66
CA TYR A 22 5.70 7.39 0.99
C TYR A 22 4.34 7.87 0.48
N TYR A 23 3.68 8.68 1.29
CA TYR A 23 2.52 9.42 0.82
C TYR A 23 2.99 10.54 -0.12
N ILE A 24 2.32 10.72 -1.26
CA ILE A 24 2.59 11.87 -2.14
C ILE A 24 1.42 12.85 -2.10
N GLU A 25 0.23 12.38 -2.45
CA GLU A 25 -0.99 13.19 -2.49
C GLU A 25 -2.25 12.33 -2.35
N ASP A 26 -3.38 12.97 -2.01
CA ASP A 26 -4.69 12.32 -1.97
C ASP A 26 -5.76 13.07 -2.74
N THR A 27 -6.61 12.30 -3.39
CA THR A 27 -7.93 12.75 -3.84
C THR A 27 -8.98 12.34 -2.81
N PRO A 28 -10.24 12.79 -2.93
CA PRO A 28 -11.31 12.36 -2.03
C PRO A 28 -11.48 10.83 -1.96
N LYS A 29 -11.11 10.09 -3.02
CA LYS A 29 -11.36 8.63 -3.12
C LYS A 29 -10.09 7.78 -3.16
N SER A 30 -8.93 8.34 -3.47
CA SER A 30 -7.68 7.59 -3.68
C SER A 30 -6.47 8.32 -3.11
N VAL A 31 -5.41 7.58 -2.84
CA VAL A 31 -4.11 8.09 -2.39
C VAL A 31 -3.04 7.67 -3.39
N LEU A 32 -2.14 8.58 -3.72
CA LEU A 32 -0.93 8.29 -4.47
C LEU A 32 0.16 7.88 -3.49
N ILE A 33 0.65 6.66 -3.65
CA ILE A 33 1.72 6.10 -2.83
C ILE A 33 2.92 5.92 -3.74
N GLU A 34 4.08 6.39 -3.29
CA GLU A 34 5.36 6.14 -3.93
C GLU A 34 6.17 5.13 -3.13
N LEU A 35 6.84 4.23 -3.83
CA LEU A 35 7.68 3.22 -3.21
C LEU A 35 9.15 3.62 -3.23
N PRO A 36 9.99 3.00 -2.38
CA PRO A 36 11.42 3.25 -2.37
C PRO A 36 12.14 2.97 -3.69
N ASN A 37 11.53 2.17 -4.57
CA ASN A 37 12.06 1.88 -5.91
C ASN A 37 11.64 2.94 -6.96
N GLY A 38 11.00 4.04 -6.55
CA GLY A 38 10.50 5.11 -7.44
C GLY A 38 9.21 4.76 -8.18
N THR A 39 8.57 3.63 -7.87
CA THR A 39 7.27 3.28 -8.45
C THR A 39 6.16 3.98 -7.67
N SER A 40 5.35 4.78 -8.35
CA SER A 40 4.20 5.46 -7.76
C SER A 40 2.89 4.89 -8.32
N PHE A 41 1.89 4.68 -7.46
CA PHE A 41 0.61 4.13 -7.87
C PHE A 41 -0.55 4.64 -7.02
N TRP A 42 -1.72 4.72 -7.65
CA TRP A 42 -2.95 5.14 -7.01
C TRP A 42 -3.66 3.96 -6.35
N VAL A 43 -4.01 4.14 -5.08
CA VAL A 43 -4.79 3.19 -4.30
C VAL A 43 -6.08 3.83 -3.82
N PRO A 44 -7.25 3.27 -4.14
CA PRO A 44 -8.49 3.74 -3.57
C PRO A 44 -8.49 3.57 -2.04
N LYS A 45 -8.84 4.63 -1.30
CA LYS A 45 -8.82 4.67 0.17
C LYS A 45 -9.62 3.54 0.82
N ARG A 46 -10.73 3.11 0.17
CA ARG A 46 -11.57 1.98 0.61
C ARG A 46 -10.86 0.62 0.66
N TYR A 47 -9.68 0.51 0.05
CA TYR A 47 -8.88 -0.72 0.01
C TYR A 47 -7.58 -0.58 0.81
N ILE A 48 -7.45 0.52 1.54
CA ILE A 48 -6.38 0.79 2.48
C ILE A 48 -6.98 0.56 3.86
N ASP A 49 -6.44 -0.41 4.58
CA ASP A 49 -6.92 -0.79 5.92
C ASP A 49 -6.01 -0.23 7.04
N SER A 50 -5.09 0.68 6.70
CA SER A 50 -4.21 1.39 7.63
C SER A 50 -4.40 2.90 7.55
N GLU A 51 -4.16 3.60 8.65
CA GLU A 51 -4.01 5.05 8.61
C GLU A 51 -2.76 5.43 7.80
N ILE A 52 -2.91 6.46 6.96
CA ILE A 52 -1.81 7.01 6.16
C ILE A 52 -1.49 8.39 6.72
N SER A 53 -0.27 8.57 7.20
CA SER A 53 0.30 9.87 7.50
C SER A 53 0.44 10.66 6.20
N LYS A 54 -0.03 11.92 6.21
CA LYS A 54 0.11 12.84 5.06
C LYS A 54 1.49 13.47 4.95
N ASP A 55 2.45 13.01 5.76
CA ASP A 55 3.83 13.46 5.67
C ASP A 55 4.54 12.76 4.50
N THR A 56 4.95 13.54 3.51
CA THR A 56 5.61 13.05 2.30
C THR A 56 7.05 12.60 2.54
N LYS A 57 7.64 12.93 3.69
CA LYS A 57 9.02 12.58 4.05
C LYS A 57 9.12 11.30 4.87
N ILE A 58 7.99 10.76 5.33
CA ILE A 58 7.95 9.60 6.22
C ILE A 58 7.62 8.35 5.41
N GLN A 59 8.50 7.36 5.49
CA GLN A 59 8.21 6.01 5.02
C GLN A 59 7.29 5.32 6.03
N GLN A 60 6.20 4.74 5.56
CA GLN A 60 5.18 4.13 6.40
C GLN A 60 4.75 2.76 5.85
N ASN A 61 4.29 1.90 6.76
CA ASN A 61 3.70 0.61 6.42
C ASN A 61 2.23 0.83 6.07
N ILE A 62 1.87 0.57 4.83
CA ILE A 62 0.52 0.77 4.31
C ILE A 62 -0.10 -0.60 4.03
N MET A 63 -1.20 -0.90 4.71
CA MET A 63 -1.95 -2.14 4.50
C MET A 63 -2.91 -1.98 3.33
N ILE A 64 -2.64 -2.68 2.24
CA ILE A 64 -3.42 -2.63 1.00
C ILE A 64 -3.91 -4.03 0.66
N GLN A 65 -5.12 -4.15 0.14
CA GLN A 65 -5.63 -5.44 -0.33
C GLN A 65 -4.80 -5.98 -1.52
N ASP A 66 -4.43 -7.25 -1.46
CA ASP A 66 -3.51 -7.90 -2.42
C ASP A 66 -3.95 -7.76 -3.88
N TRP A 67 -5.25 -7.81 -4.15
CA TRP A 67 -5.76 -7.75 -5.51
C TRP A 67 -5.55 -6.37 -6.15
N ILE A 68 -5.46 -5.29 -5.37
CA ILE A 68 -5.05 -3.97 -5.87
C ILE A 68 -3.58 -4.02 -6.27
N LEU A 69 -2.73 -4.60 -5.43
CA LEU A 69 -1.30 -4.76 -5.71
C LEU A 69 -1.05 -5.62 -6.95
N LYS A 70 -1.81 -6.70 -7.12
CA LYS A 70 -1.77 -7.51 -8.34
C LYS A 70 -2.22 -6.73 -9.58
N LYS A 71 -3.25 -5.89 -9.46
CA LYS A 71 -3.74 -5.05 -10.57
C LYS A 71 -2.71 -4.03 -11.05
N ILE A 72 -1.92 -3.46 -10.14
CA ILE A 72 -0.85 -2.51 -10.48
C ILE A 72 0.45 -3.21 -10.92
N GLY A 73 0.45 -4.55 -11.02
CA GLY A 73 1.62 -5.33 -11.43
C GLY A 73 2.66 -5.54 -10.33
N PHE A 74 2.31 -5.26 -9.07
CA PHE A 74 3.16 -5.56 -7.93
C PHE A 74 3.22 -7.09 -7.74
N LYS A 75 4.37 -7.67 -8.08
CA LYS A 75 4.67 -9.08 -7.77
C LYS A 75 5.10 -9.15 -6.31
N ILE A 76 4.16 -9.57 -5.47
CA ILE A 76 4.40 -9.99 -4.09
C ILE A 76 5.01 -11.40 -4.10
#